data_AF-A0A1I1E1D0-F1
#
_entry.id   AF-A0A1I1E1D0-F1
#
_cell.length_a   1.000
_cell.length_b   1.000
_cell.length_c   1.000
_cell.angle_alpha   90.00
_cell.angle_beta   90.00
_cell.angle_gamma   90.00
#
_symmetry.space_group_name_H-M   'P 1'
#
loop_
_entity.id
_entity.type
_entity.pdbx_description
1 polymer ?
#
loop_
_entity_poly.entity_id
_entity_poly.type
_entity_poly.pdbx_seq_one_letter_code
_entity_poly.pdbx_strand_id
1 'polypeptide(L)'
;MKTRIPTQVKPQNQQGFILVLALLLMLFVGTAIISGIDRTGTETRIAQSRVMAASIQAAAEAGIFTLRSEAGNAEHANADLSASCEYFIEAVEGDYSDPQNFMDEPEIWWHLDETKSDTQIECSELEQGDSIFMAVQAWQGSEDQQSMVSQVGMGITITFDLIPENGQNGGGNDSPHGNKTAGEVLNETFGEDAARAIGDITTTGNANIFGDVALGGQLSEGGRPGVGVQGSSGTYGGASDPFNLEAIIDHMNLKDLPLSNPSIDSFNVEPGSLKNENGVEVVGSGQFETKTFLGEEYHAVRLNELDVGGTNTATGNVLLFVDGDLDLSNRTTFRMANDSSLVLIVSGAINFGNFFSTEPQVPVNNTGLPTFALMTTTSDKVSLGRLDDMYGMIYAANAEVDIGAAGSRFTGQIFADEITLRANNSVITFQQAFDAEKLSNLSAGDSSGDFVFGPSQDTNIDFEFF
;
A
#
# COMPACT_ATOMS: atom_id res chain seq x y z
N MET A 1 -43.84 38.73 93.66
CA MET A 1 -43.15 38.00 92.58
C MET A 1 -43.57 36.55 92.65
N LYS A 2 -44.25 36.04 91.62
CA LYS A 2 -44.90 34.71 91.60
C LYS A 2 -44.11 33.81 90.64
N THR A 3 -43.22 33.01 91.20
CA THR A 3 -42.32 32.09 90.49
C THR A 3 -43.13 30.90 89.97
N ARG A 4 -43.22 30.74 88.64
CA ARG A 4 -43.82 29.56 88.01
C ARG A 4 -42.78 28.45 87.96
N ILE A 5 -43.12 27.32 88.57
CA ILE A 5 -42.36 26.07 88.53
C ILE A 5 -42.68 25.38 87.19
N PRO A 6 -41.68 24.98 86.39
CA PRO A 6 -41.91 24.27 85.15
C PRO A 6 -42.38 22.83 85.41
N THR A 7 -43.49 22.48 84.77
CA THR A 7 -44.07 21.13 84.74
C THR A 7 -43.13 20.18 84.02
N GLN A 8 -42.68 19.12 84.70
CA GLN A 8 -41.92 18.05 84.06
C GLN A 8 -42.81 17.28 83.08
N VAL A 9 -42.42 17.31 81.82
CA VAL A 9 -43.02 16.49 80.76
C VAL A 9 -42.49 15.06 80.91
N LYS A 10 -43.42 14.12 81.08
CA LYS A 10 -43.16 12.68 81.21
C LYS A 10 -42.47 12.18 79.93
N PRO A 11 -41.31 11.50 80.00
CA PRO A 11 -40.65 10.97 78.82
C PRO A 11 -41.54 9.90 78.20
N GLN A 12 -42.18 10.25 77.09
CA GLN A 12 -42.95 9.33 76.27
C GLN A 12 -41.96 8.47 75.49
N ASN A 13 -42.06 7.15 75.64
CA ASN A 13 -41.18 6.14 75.03
C ASN A 13 -40.92 6.40 73.53
N GLN A 14 -39.84 7.13 73.22
CA GLN A 14 -39.35 7.35 71.85
C GLN A 14 -38.35 6.27 71.40
N GLN A 15 -38.09 5.25 72.24
CA GLN A 15 -37.11 4.19 71.95
C GLN A 15 -37.48 3.38 70.69
N GLY A 16 -38.76 3.27 70.33
CA GLY A 16 -39.17 2.59 69.10
C GLY A 16 -38.85 3.37 67.81
N PHE A 17 -38.92 4.71 67.85
CA PHE A 17 -38.72 5.54 66.66
C PHE A 17 -37.25 5.59 66.22
N ILE A 18 -36.33 5.65 67.20
CA ILE A 18 -34.88 5.69 66.93
C ILE A 18 -34.42 4.39 66.26
N LEU A 19 -34.96 3.25 66.68
CA LEU A 19 -34.61 1.95 66.09
C LEU A 19 -35.05 1.84 64.62
N VAL A 20 -36.26 2.29 64.31
CA VAL A 20 -36.79 2.27 62.93
C VAL A 20 -36.01 3.23 62.04
N LEU A 21 -35.65 4.42 62.54
CA LEU A 21 -34.86 5.39 61.79
C LEU A 21 -33.45 4.88 61.49
N ALA A 22 -32.79 4.24 62.45
CA ALA A 22 -31.47 3.63 62.24
C ALA A 22 -31.51 2.51 61.20
N LEU A 23 -32.57 1.69 61.22
CA LEU A 23 -32.76 0.60 60.27
C LEU A 23 -33.03 1.11 58.84
N LEU A 24 -33.82 2.18 58.71
CA LEU A 24 -34.04 2.85 57.42
C LEU A 24 -32.76 3.49 56.86
N LEU A 25 -31.95 4.13 57.70
CA LEU A 25 -30.66 4.71 57.28
C LEU A 25 -29.67 3.63 56.83
N MET A 26 -29.59 2.50 57.56
CA MET A 26 -28.77 1.36 57.12
C MET A 26 -29.23 0.79 55.78
N LEU A 27 -30.55 0.70 55.56
CA LEU A 27 -31.10 0.22 54.29
C LEU A 27 -30.72 1.16 53.13
N PHE A 28 -30.81 2.48 53.35
CA PHE A 28 -30.49 3.49 52.33
C PHE A 28 -29.00 3.52 51.98
N VAL A 29 -28.12 3.36 52.98
CA VAL A 29 -26.68 3.25 52.75
C VAL A 29 -26.35 1.95 52.01
N GLY A 30 -27.01 0.84 52.37
CA GLY A 30 -26.88 -0.44 51.67
C GLY A 30 -27.27 -0.34 50.19
N THR A 31 -28.43 0.24 49.88
CA THR A 31 -28.87 0.40 48.48
C THR A 31 -27.97 1.37 47.71
N ALA A 32 -27.57 2.50 48.28
CA ALA A 32 -26.71 3.47 47.60
C ALA A 32 -25.32 2.88 47.27
N ILE A 33 -24.74 2.07 48.15
CA ILE A 33 -23.45 1.40 47.90
C ILE A 33 -23.60 0.35 46.80
N ILE A 34 -24.63 -0.49 46.85
CA ILE A 34 -24.87 -1.53 45.84
C ILE A 34 -25.11 -0.89 44.46
N SER A 35 -25.93 0.16 44.38
CA SER A 35 -26.20 0.88 43.13
C SER A 35 -24.99 1.64 42.59
N GLY A 36 -24.07 2.08 43.46
CA GLY A 36 -22.84 2.76 43.05
C GLY A 36 -21.82 1.83 42.39
N ILE A 37 -21.69 0.61 42.91
CA ILE A 37 -20.73 -0.39 42.40
C ILE A 37 -21.13 -0.87 40.99
N ASP A 38 -22.42 -1.12 40.75
CA ASP A 38 -22.89 -1.61 39.46
C ASP A 38 -22.72 -0.59 38.32
N ARG A 39 -22.83 0.71 38.62
CA ARG A 39 -22.77 1.76 37.58
C ARG A 39 -21.35 2.11 37.15
N THR A 40 -20.40 2.21 38.07
CA THR A 40 -19.00 2.48 37.71
C THR A 40 -18.32 1.28 37.06
N GLY A 41 -18.69 0.04 37.46
CA GLY A 41 -18.15 -1.18 36.85
C GLY A 41 -18.62 -1.39 35.40
N THR A 42 -19.87 -1.04 35.10
CA THR A 42 -20.43 -1.16 33.74
C THR A 42 -19.96 -0.04 32.82
N GLU A 43 -19.90 1.22 33.27
CA GLU A 43 -19.42 2.34 32.43
C GLU A 43 -17.93 2.19 32.06
N THR A 44 -17.08 1.69 32.97
CA THR A 44 -15.65 1.45 32.68
C THR A 44 -15.45 0.28 31.71
N ARG A 45 -16.23 -0.80 31.84
CA ARG A 45 -16.21 -1.94 30.91
C ARG A 45 -16.68 -1.55 29.51
N ILE A 46 -17.71 -0.70 29.41
CA ILE A 46 -18.23 -0.24 28.11
C ILE A 46 -17.27 0.75 27.43
N ALA A 47 -16.59 1.61 28.21
CA ALA A 47 -15.61 2.55 27.66
C ALA A 47 -14.32 1.87 27.18
N GLN A 48 -13.82 0.84 27.88
CA GLN A 48 -12.68 0.04 27.39
C GLN A 48 -13.07 -0.85 26.21
N SER A 49 -14.30 -1.39 26.18
CA SER A 49 -14.79 -2.25 25.10
C SER A 49 -14.88 -1.57 23.72
N ARG A 50 -15.25 -0.29 23.64
CA ARG A 50 -15.45 0.38 22.33
C ARG A 50 -14.16 0.87 21.67
N VAL A 51 -13.12 1.15 22.44
CA VAL A 51 -11.82 1.59 21.91
C VAL A 51 -11.04 0.42 21.28
N MET A 52 -11.39 -0.81 21.62
CA MET A 52 -10.64 -2.01 21.21
C MET A 52 -11.23 -2.74 19.99
N ALA A 53 -12.46 -2.42 19.57
CA ALA A 53 -13.06 -3.03 18.38
C ALA A 53 -12.23 -2.76 17.11
N ALA A 54 -11.71 -1.54 16.96
CA ALA A 54 -10.83 -1.20 15.83
C ALA A 54 -9.50 -1.97 15.88
N SER A 55 -8.93 -2.18 17.07
CA SER A 55 -7.68 -2.94 17.22
C SER A 55 -7.86 -4.44 16.96
N ILE A 56 -8.98 -5.04 17.39
CA ILE A 56 -9.29 -6.44 17.10
C ILE A 56 -9.59 -6.61 15.60
N GLN A 57 -10.29 -5.64 14.99
CA GLN A 57 -10.51 -5.64 13.54
C GLN A 57 -9.18 -5.52 12.78
N ALA A 58 -8.27 -4.62 13.19
CA ALA A 58 -6.95 -4.50 12.58
C ALA A 58 -6.13 -5.80 12.70
N ALA A 59 -6.27 -6.54 13.82
CA ALA A 59 -5.64 -7.85 13.97
C ALA A 59 -6.21 -8.90 12.99
N ALA A 60 -7.53 -8.91 12.78
CA ALA A 60 -8.15 -9.79 11.79
C ALA A 60 -7.73 -9.40 10.35
N GLU A 61 -7.65 -8.10 10.04
CA GLU A 61 -7.15 -7.60 8.76
C GLU A 61 -5.69 -7.99 8.52
N ALA A 62 -4.85 -7.94 9.56
CA ALA A 62 -3.46 -8.40 9.48
C ALA A 62 -3.38 -9.90 9.16
N GLY A 63 -4.22 -10.74 9.79
CA GLY A 63 -4.28 -12.16 9.44
C GLY A 63 -4.73 -12.40 8.00
N ILE A 64 -5.75 -11.68 7.52
CA ILE A 64 -6.19 -11.78 6.10
C ILE A 64 -5.06 -11.36 5.15
N PHE A 65 -4.31 -10.31 5.48
CA PHE A 65 -3.16 -9.87 4.70
C PHE A 65 -2.07 -10.95 4.65
N THR A 66 -1.79 -11.62 5.78
CA THR A 66 -0.87 -12.75 5.84
C THR A 66 -1.33 -13.90 4.95
N LEU A 67 -2.61 -14.30 5.02
CA LEU A 67 -3.16 -15.35 4.15
C LEU A 67 -3.06 -14.98 2.66
N ARG A 68 -3.28 -13.71 2.31
CA ARG A 68 -3.10 -13.22 0.94
C ARG A 68 -1.65 -13.32 0.48
N SER A 69 -0.71 -12.99 1.37
CA SER A 69 0.72 -13.13 1.08
C SER A 69 1.09 -14.59 0.81
N GLU A 70 0.57 -15.53 1.59
CA GLU A 70 0.83 -16.96 1.37
C GLU A 70 0.16 -17.50 0.10
N ALA A 71 -1.03 -17.01 -0.25
CA ALA A 71 -1.64 -17.33 -1.53
C ALA A 71 -0.74 -16.90 -2.71
N GLY A 72 -0.13 -15.70 -2.62
CA GLY A 72 0.87 -15.26 -3.58
C GLY A 72 2.15 -16.12 -3.59
N ASN A 73 2.59 -16.61 -2.43
CA ASN A 73 3.75 -17.51 -2.33
C ASN A 73 3.46 -18.91 -2.90
N ALA A 74 2.21 -19.37 -2.84
CA ALA A 74 1.78 -20.65 -3.40
C ALA A 74 1.86 -20.74 -4.93
N GLU A 75 2.10 -19.61 -5.61
CA GLU A 75 2.36 -19.54 -7.05
C GLU A 75 3.72 -20.21 -7.46
N HIS A 76 4.58 -20.58 -6.50
CA HIS A 76 6.00 -20.91 -6.76
C HIS A 76 6.35 -22.37 -7.11
N ALA A 77 5.37 -23.24 -7.37
CA ALA A 77 5.65 -24.58 -7.86
C ALA A 77 5.11 -24.72 -9.28
N ASN A 78 5.90 -25.27 -10.21
CA ASN A 78 5.49 -25.70 -11.56
C ASN A 78 4.44 -26.83 -11.50
N ALA A 79 3.41 -26.65 -10.71
CA ALA A 79 2.54 -27.69 -10.24
C ALA A 79 1.15 -27.46 -10.84
N ASP A 80 0.42 -28.56 -10.99
CA ASP A 80 -0.98 -28.48 -11.34
C ASP A 80 -1.76 -27.72 -10.23
N LEU A 81 -2.97 -27.29 -10.57
CA LEU A 81 -3.88 -26.57 -9.65
C LEU A 81 -3.97 -27.23 -8.27
N SER A 82 -3.98 -28.57 -8.25
CA SER A 82 -4.04 -29.37 -7.03
C SER A 82 -2.85 -29.12 -6.12
N ALA A 83 -1.64 -29.17 -6.67
CA ALA A 83 -0.44 -29.00 -5.88
C ALA A 83 -0.24 -27.55 -5.38
N SER A 84 -0.66 -26.54 -6.15
CA SER A 84 -0.65 -25.14 -5.68
C SER A 84 -1.64 -24.93 -4.53
N CYS A 85 -2.83 -25.54 -4.61
CA CYS A 85 -3.78 -25.56 -3.51
C CYS A 85 -3.24 -26.32 -2.29
N GLU A 86 -2.65 -27.51 -2.47
CA GLU A 86 -2.08 -28.30 -1.36
C GLU A 86 -0.98 -27.53 -0.64
N TYR A 87 -0.09 -26.87 -1.38
CA TYR A 87 0.95 -26.04 -0.80
C TYR A 87 0.37 -24.87 0.00
N PHE A 88 -0.64 -24.18 -0.54
CA PHE A 88 -1.31 -23.09 0.15
C PHE A 88 -1.94 -23.57 1.46
N ILE A 89 -2.70 -24.67 1.42
CA ILE A 89 -3.34 -25.24 2.62
C ILE A 89 -2.28 -25.68 3.64
N GLU A 90 -1.20 -26.36 3.21
CA GLU A 90 -0.12 -26.79 4.11
C GLU A 90 0.58 -25.60 4.78
N ALA A 91 0.89 -24.54 4.03
CA ALA A 91 1.50 -23.33 4.57
C ALA A 91 0.57 -22.65 5.60
N VAL A 92 -0.72 -22.60 5.29
CA VAL A 92 -1.68 -21.88 6.12
C VAL A 92 -2.05 -22.65 7.39
N GLU A 93 -2.32 -23.95 7.29
CA GLU A 93 -2.57 -24.81 8.47
C GLU A 93 -1.31 -25.02 9.33
N GLY A 94 -0.12 -25.00 8.71
CA GLY A 94 1.13 -25.23 9.43
C GLY A 94 1.48 -24.08 10.37
N ASP A 95 1.49 -22.86 9.84
CA ASP A 95 2.09 -21.71 10.53
C ASP A 95 1.05 -20.82 11.25
N TYR A 96 -0.23 -20.88 10.86
CA TYR A 96 -1.24 -19.91 11.31
C TYR A 96 -2.45 -20.52 12.04
N SER A 97 -2.46 -21.83 12.27
CA SER A 97 -3.44 -22.48 13.15
C SER A 97 -3.22 -22.14 14.63
N ASP A 98 -1.98 -21.86 15.02
CA ASP A 98 -1.65 -21.41 16.37
C ASP A 98 -1.89 -19.89 16.54
N PRO A 99 -2.32 -19.42 17.74
CA PRO A 99 -2.47 -18.01 18.07
C PRO A 99 -1.23 -17.15 17.77
N GLN A 100 -1.41 -16.14 16.93
CA GLN A 100 -0.43 -15.12 16.59
C GLN A 100 -0.65 -13.87 17.42
N ASN A 101 0.39 -13.40 18.11
CA ASN A 101 0.33 -12.15 18.87
C ASN A 101 0.29 -10.95 17.92
N PHE A 102 -0.71 -10.10 18.07
CA PHE A 102 -0.80 -8.83 17.35
C PHE A 102 -0.38 -7.64 18.21
N MET A 103 -0.75 -7.66 19.50
CA MET A 103 -0.45 -6.59 20.45
C MET A 103 -0.43 -7.13 21.88
N ASP A 104 0.52 -6.67 22.71
CA ASP A 104 0.68 -7.14 24.09
C ASP A 104 -0.21 -6.42 25.12
N GLU A 105 -0.51 -5.13 24.92
CA GLU A 105 -1.32 -4.35 25.87
C GLU A 105 -2.34 -3.44 25.15
N PRO A 106 -3.63 -3.83 25.06
CA PRO A 106 -4.19 -5.10 25.51
C PRO A 106 -3.67 -6.29 24.71
N GLU A 107 -3.66 -7.48 25.32
CA GLU A 107 -3.37 -8.75 24.64
C GLU A 107 -4.42 -8.99 23.54
N ILE A 108 -3.99 -8.87 22.28
CA ILE A 108 -4.78 -9.17 21.09
C ILE A 108 -4.04 -10.21 20.27
N TRP A 109 -4.79 -11.22 19.86
CA TRP A 109 -4.31 -12.37 19.12
C TRP A 109 -5.18 -12.60 17.89
N TRP A 110 -4.66 -13.32 16.91
CA TRP A 110 -5.42 -13.85 15.79
C TRP A 110 -4.93 -15.24 15.39
N HIS A 111 -5.76 -16.04 14.74
CA HIS A 111 -5.36 -17.30 14.11
C HIS A 111 -6.31 -17.63 12.95
N LEU A 112 -5.96 -18.65 12.16
CA LEU A 112 -6.85 -19.24 11.15
C LEU A 112 -8.01 -20.01 11.83
N ASP A 113 -9.26 -19.64 11.54
CA ASP A 113 -10.44 -20.39 11.98
C ASP A 113 -10.64 -21.60 11.05
N GLU A 114 -9.94 -22.71 11.34
CA GLU A 114 -10.05 -23.99 10.61
C GLU A 114 -11.49 -24.50 10.53
N THR A 115 -12.36 -24.14 11.49
CA THR A 115 -13.75 -24.63 11.51
C THR A 115 -14.63 -23.96 10.48
N LYS A 116 -14.23 -22.77 10.01
CA LYS A 116 -14.92 -21.99 8.98
C LYS A 116 -14.17 -21.90 7.67
N SER A 117 -12.90 -22.29 7.67
CA SER A 117 -12.05 -22.31 6.48
C SER A 117 -12.21 -23.64 5.73
N ASP A 118 -12.06 -23.62 4.42
CA ASP A 118 -12.11 -24.80 3.54
C ASP A 118 -10.79 -25.58 3.57
N THR A 119 -10.18 -25.79 4.74
CA THR A 119 -8.86 -26.43 4.83
C THR A 119 -8.89 -27.94 4.53
N GLN A 120 -10.07 -28.55 4.57
CA GLN A 120 -10.28 -29.96 4.24
C GLN A 120 -10.67 -30.21 2.79
N ILE A 121 -10.55 -29.21 1.92
CA ILE A 121 -10.87 -29.37 0.50
C ILE A 121 -9.91 -30.37 -0.16
N GLU A 122 -10.44 -31.31 -0.95
CA GLU A 122 -9.61 -32.16 -1.80
C GLU A 122 -9.13 -31.32 -2.98
N CYS A 123 -7.93 -30.73 -2.88
CA CYS A 123 -7.35 -29.87 -3.91
C CYS A 123 -7.31 -30.52 -5.31
N SER A 124 -7.29 -31.85 -5.39
CA SER A 124 -7.35 -32.59 -6.66
C SER A 124 -8.70 -32.50 -7.38
N GLU A 125 -9.75 -32.07 -6.69
CA GLU A 125 -11.10 -31.89 -7.25
C GLU A 125 -11.36 -30.45 -7.72
N LEU A 126 -10.45 -29.51 -7.45
CA LEU A 126 -10.60 -28.13 -7.92
C LEU A 126 -10.54 -28.05 -9.45
N GLU A 127 -11.45 -27.29 -10.03
CA GLU A 127 -11.44 -26.86 -11.42
C GLU A 127 -11.01 -25.39 -11.53
N GLN A 128 -10.67 -24.95 -12.75
CA GLN A 128 -10.33 -23.55 -13.00
C GLN A 128 -11.49 -22.62 -12.63
N GLY A 129 -11.19 -21.58 -11.85
CA GLY A 129 -12.17 -20.60 -11.37
C GLY A 129 -12.91 -21.04 -10.11
N ASP A 130 -12.59 -22.21 -9.57
CA ASP A 130 -13.04 -22.60 -8.24
C ASP A 130 -12.34 -21.75 -7.18
N SER A 131 -13.05 -21.55 -6.08
CA SER A 131 -12.60 -20.73 -4.97
C SER A 131 -12.65 -21.48 -3.66
N ILE A 132 -11.67 -21.21 -2.79
CA ILE A 132 -11.66 -21.67 -1.40
C ILE A 132 -11.90 -20.50 -0.46
N PHE A 133 -12.62 -20.72 0.63
CA PHE A 133 -12.84 -19.71 1.65
C PHE A 133 -11.92 -19.94 2.84
N MET A 134 -11.24 -18.89 3.30
CA MET A 134 -10.39 -18.91 4.49
C MET A 134 -10.90 -17.88 5.48
N ALA A 135 -10.93 -18.25 6.76
CA ALA A 135 -11.44 -17.44 7.84
C ALA A 135 -10.35 -17.15 8.87
N VAL A 136 -10.26 -15.91 9.32
CA VAL A 136 -9.39 -15.47 10.41
C VAL A 136 -10.25 -15.08 11.59
N GLN A 137 -9.88 -15.53 12.78
CA GLN A 137 -10.48 -15.09 14.03
C GLN A 137 -9.46 -14.30 14.84
N ALA A 138 -9.82 -13.07 15.22
CA ALA A 138 -9.06 -12.26 16.15
C ALA A 138 -9.84 -12.07 17.45
N TRP A 139 -9.12 -12.03 18.57
CA TRP A 139 -9.73 -11.80 19.88
C TRP A 139 -8.81 -11.02 20.81
N GLN A 140 -9.45 -10.36 21.77
CA GLN A 140 -8.78 -9.77 22.92
C GLN A 140 -8.92 -10.69 24.12
N GLY A 141 -7.81 -11.00 24.79
CA GLY A 141 -7.77 -11.86 25.97
C GLY A 141 -6.51 -12.72 26.00
N SER A 142 -6.54 -13.80 26.78
CA SER A 142 -5.43 -14.77 26.80
C SER A 142 -5.29 -15.52 25.48
N GLU A 143 -4.06 -15.91 25.17
CA GLU A 143 -3.66 -16.74 24.02
C GLU A 143 -4.50 -18.03 23.90
N ASP A 144 -4.82 -18.66 25.02
CA ASP A 144 -5.60 -19.90 25.09
C ASP A 144 -7.14 -19.69 25.03
N GLN A 145 -7.58 -18.46 24.76
CA GLN A 145 -8.98 -18.03 24.71
C GLN A 145 -9.80 -18.21 26.01
N GLN A 146 -9.21 -18.66 27.12
CA GLN A 146 -9.94 -18.87 28.39
C GLN A 146 -10.46 -17.56 28.99
N SER A 147 -9.84 -16.43 28.66
CA SER A 147 -10.20 -15.10 29.15
C SER A 147 -10.59 -14.13 28.04
N MET A 148 -11.25 -14.64 27.00
CA MET A 148 -11.71 -13.83 25.88
C MET A 148 -12.70 -12.73 26.30
N VAL A 149 -12.37 -11.49 25.96
CA VAL A 149 -13.17 -10.29 26.25
C VAL A 149 -14.06 -9.93 25.06
N SER A 150 -13.50 -10.00 23.85
CA SER A 150 -14.18 -9.69 22.60
C SER A 150 -13.49 -10.41 21.44
N GLN A 151 -14.24 -10.71 20.38
CA GLN A 151 -13.73 -11.36 19.17
C GLN A 151 -14.32 -10.75 17.90
N VAL A 152 -13.61 -10.87 16.79
CA VAL A 152 -14.05 -10.54 15.43
C VAL A 152 -13.56 -11.64 14.49
N GLY A 153 -14.42 -12.06 13.57
CA GLY A 153 -14.04 -12.93 12.48
C GLY A 153 -14.08 -12.20 11.14
N MET A 154 -13.15 -12.56 10.25
CA MET A 154 -13.09 -12.08 8.86
C MET A 154 -12.84 -13.25 7.92
N GLY A 155 -13.31 -13.14 6.68
CA GLY A 155 -13.10 -14.16 5.65
C GLY A 155 -12.45 -13.58 4.39
N ILE A 156 -11.77 -14.43 3.64
CA ILE A 156 -11.26 -14.16 2.30
C ILE A 156 -11.58 -15.35 1.38
N THR A 157 -12.00 -15.05 0.16
CA THR A 157 -12.22 -16.04 -0.89
C THR A 157 -11.03 -16.01 -1.85
N ILE A 158 -10.38 -17.15 -2.05
CA ILE A 158 -9.20 -17.31 -2.89
C ILE A 158 -9.61 -18.11 -4.12
N THR A 159 -9.57 -17.49 -5.29
CA THR A 159 -9.89 -18.14 -6.57
C THR A 159 -8.61 -18.62 -7.24
N PHE A 160 -8.62 -19.88 -7.69
CA PHE A 160 -7.52 -20.42 -8.47
C PHE A 160 -7.84 -20.39 -9.96
N ASP A 161 -7.13 -19.54 -10.71
CA ASP A 161 -7.29 -19.45 -12.16
C ASP A 161 -6.04 -19.91 -12.89
N LEU A 162 -6.23 -20.56 -14.03
CA LEU A 162 -5.15 -20.70 -14.99
C LEU A 162 -4.71 -19.31 -15.43
N ILE A 163 -3.52 -18.89 -15.03
CA ILE A 163 -2.79 -17.82 -15.71
C ILE A 163 -2.34 -18.45 -17.02
N PRO A 164 -2.94 -18.11 -18.18
CA PRO A 164 -2.47 -18.64 -19.44
C PRO A 164 -1.00 -18.23 -19.57
N GLU A 165 -0.10 -19.20 -19.81
CA GLU A 165 1.28 -18.90 -20.18
C GLU A 165 1.24 -17.93 -21.36
N ASN A 166 1.54 -16.67 -21.11
CA ASN A 166 1.73 -15.69 -22.17
C ASN A 166 3.01 -16.08 -22.92
N GLY A 167 2.84 -16.92 -23.94
CA GLY A 167 3.83 -17.16 -24.99
C GLY A 167 5.04 -17.99 -24.58
N GLN A 168 4.85 -19.30 -24.42
CA GLN A 168 5.95 -20.27 -24.45
C GLN A 168 6.84 -20.09 -25.68
N ASN A 169 8.11 -19.74 -25.46
CA ASN A 169 9.25 -20.22 -26.25
C ASN A 169 10.57 -19.98 -25.49
N GLY A 170 11.16 -21.05 -24.96
CA GLY A 170 12.60 -21.12 -24.69
C GLY A 170 12.97 -21.55 -23.27
N GLY A 171 13.07 -22.86 -23.04
CA GLY A 171 13.54 -23.44 -21.80
C GLY A 171 15.00 -23.10 -21.48
N GLY A 172 15.22 -22.73 -20.22
CA GLY A 172 16.49 -22.74 -19.53
C GLY A 172 16.20 -22.76 -18.03
N ASN A 173 16.75 -23.76 -17.33
CA ASN A 173 16.85 -23.78 -15.87
C ASN A 173 17.18 -22.37 -15.36
N ASP A 174 16.40 -21.82 -14.44
CA ASP A 174 16.91 -21.08 -13.29
C ASP A 174 15.77 -20.66 -12.33
N SER A 175 15.80 -21.25 -11.12
CA SER A 175 15.25 -20.80 -9.83
C SER A 175 13.76 -20.43 -9.68
N PRO A 176 13.16 -20.57 -8.47
CA PRO A 176 11.72 -20.43 -8.26
C PRO A 176 11.21 -18.99 -8.37
N HIS A 177 12.08 -17.98 -8.44
CA HIS A 177 11.73 -16.72 -9.06
C HIS A 177 11.93 -16.89 -10.56
N GLY A 178 10.91 -17.42 -11.26
CA GLY A 178 10.81 -17.14 -12.68
C GLY A 178 10.96 -15.63 -12.80
N ASN A 179 12.01 -15.18 -13.49
CA ASN A 179 12.46 -13.81 -13.55
C ASN A 179 11.34 -12.96 -14.19
N LYS A 180 10.28 -12.66 -13.42
CA LYS A 180 9.21 -11.78 -13.85
C LYS A 180 9.95 -10.51 -14.21
N THR A 181 9.96 -10.21 -15.50
CA THR A 181 10.61 -9.01 -16.00
C THR A 181 10.01 -7.85 -15.23
N ALA A 182 10.77 -6.78 -15.03
CA ALA A 182 10.22 -5.58 -14.42
C ALA A 182 8.89 -5.15 -15.07
N GLY A 183 8.75 -5.39 -16.38
CA GLY A 183 7.51 -5.17 -17.12
C GLY A 183 6.33 -6.00 -16.60
N GLU A 184 6.52 -7.26 -16.22
CA GLU A 184 5.44 -8.11 -15.71
C GLU A 184 4.97 -7.68 -14.31
N VAL A 185 5.91 -7.39 -13.39
CA VAL A 185 5.56 -6.88 -12.04
C VAL A 185 4.81 -5.55 -12.13
N LEU A 186 5.27 -4.66 -13.02
CA LEU A 186 4.62 -3.37 -13.24
C LEU A 186 3.27 -3.52 -13.94
N ASN A 187 3.12 -4.44 -14.89
CA ASN A 187 1.85 -4.69 -15.56
C ASN A 187 0.81 -5.29 -14.60
N GLU A 188 1.20 -6.21 -13.72
CA GLU A 188 0.31 -6.73 -12.65
C GLU A 188 -0.12 -5.61 -11.69
N THR A 189 0.79 -4.70 -11.34
CA THR A 189 0.54 -3.63 -10.36
C THR A 189 -0.32 -2.48 -10.92
N PHE A 190 0.02 -2.02 -12.12
CA PHE A 190 -0.53 -0.80 -12.73
C PHE A 190 -1.57 -1.08 -13.82
N GLY A 191 -1.62 -2.30 -14.34
CA GLY A 191 -2.54 -2.69 -15.42
C GLY A 191 -2.31 -1.94 -16.73
N GLU A 192 -3.35 -1.95 -17.57
CA GLU A 192 -3.40 -1.23 -18.84
C GLU A 192 -3.85 0.24 -18.70
N ASP A 193 -3.93 0.76 -17.47
CA ASP A 193 -4.46 2.10 -17.20
C ASP A 193 -3.40 3.19 -17.40
N ALA A 194 -3.81 4.28 -18.05
CA ALA A 194 -3.11 5.56 -18.15
C ALA A 194 -2.86 6.20 -16.78
N ALA A 195 -3.92 6.15 -15.99
CA ALA A 195 -4.03 6.85 -14.74
C ALA A 195 -4.93 6.02 -13.83
N ARG A 196 -4.44 5.81 -12.61
CA ARG A 196 -5.18 5.11 -11.57
C ARG A 196 -5.18 5.99 -10.33
N ALA A 197 -6.37 6.41 -9.91
CA ALA A 197 -6.55 7.23 -8.72
C ALA A 197 -7.35 6.44 -7.68
N ILE A 198 -6.87 6.38 -6.44
CA ILE A 198 -7.61 5.77 -5.33
C ILE A 198 -8.82 6.65 -4.97
N GLY A 199 -8.63 7.95 -4.95
CA GLY A 199 -9.64 8.99 -4.83
C GLY A 199 -10.05 9.57 -6.19
N ASP A 200 -10.12 10.89 -6.28
CA ASP A 200 -10.70 11.60 -7.42
C ASP A 200 -9.67 11.88 -8.52
N ILE A 201 -10.16 12.03 -9.76
CA ILE A 201 -9.43 12.73 -10.81
C ILE A 201 -10.14 14.03 -11.10
N THR A 202 -9.48 15.15 -10.79
CA THR A 202 -9.99 16.49 -11.06
C THR A 202 -9.26 17.08 -12.26
N THR A 203 -10.01 17.41 -13.31
CA THR A 203 -9.47 18.08 -14.49
C THR A 203 -10.08 19.46 -14.62
N THR A 204 -9.29 20.48 -14.90
CA THR A 204 -9.81 21.84 -15.16
C THR A 204 -9.22 22.40 -16.45
N GLY A 205 -10.00 23.23 -17.14
CA GLY A 205 -9.59 23.79 -18.44
C GLY A 205 -9.60 22.74 -19.56
N ASN A 206 -8.67 22.87 -20.52
CA ASN A 206 -8.57 21.95 -21.67
C ASN A 206 -7.57 20.80 -21.41
N ALA A 207 -7.59 20.20 -20.22
CA ALA A 207 -6.76 19.05 -19.91
C ALA A 207 -7.34 17.80 -20.62
N ASN A 208 -6.46 16.92 -21.12
CA ASN A 208 -6.87 15.67 -21.77
C ASN A 208 -6.09 14.48 -21.19
N ILE A 209 -6.79 13.36 -21.00
CA ILE A 209 -6.20 12.07 -20.65
C ILE A 209 -6.52 11.12 -21.80
N PHE A 210 -5.50 10.59 -22.46
CA PHE A 210 -5.65 9.60 -23.53
C PHE A 210 -5.24 8.23 -22.99
N GLY A 211 -6.11 7.22 -23.08
CA GLY A 211 -5.91 5.89 -22.48
C GLY A 211 -6.92 5.57 -21.37
N ASP A 212 -6.89 4.33 -20.89
CA ASP A 212 -7.81 3.83 -19.87
C ASP A 212 -7.56 4.47 -18.50
N VAL A 213 -8.60 4.62 -17.70
CA VAL A 213 -8.50 5.25 -16.39
C VAL A 213 -9.27 4.41 -15.38
N ALA A 214 -8.59 4.03 -14.30
CA ALA A 214 -9.21 3.39 -13.14
C ALA A 214 -9.40 4.39 -12.00
N LEU A 215 -10.62 4.46 -11.47
CA LEU A 215 -11.01 5.39 -10.42
C LEU A 215 -11.58 4.64 -9.22
N GLY A 216 -11.07 4.93 -8.03
CA GLY A 216 -11.78 4.61 -6.78
C GLY A 216 -12.78 5.71 -6.37
N GLY A 217 -12.53 6.96 -6.77
CA GLY A 217 -13.41 8.13 -6.56
C GLY A 217 -14.18 8.58 -7.80
N GLN A 218 -14.36 9.88 -7.95
CA GLN A 218 -15.08 10.53 -9.04
C GLN A 218 -14.15 11.20 -10.05
N LEU A 219 -14.56 11.21 -11.32
CA LEU A 219 -14.00 12.10 -12.33
C LEU A 219 -14.74 13.43 -12.27
N SER A 220 -14.06 14.50 -11.89
CA SER A 220 -14.60 15.86 -11.79
C SER A 220 -14.06 16.75 -12.91
N GLU A 221 -14.96 17.28 -13.75
CA GLU A 221 -14.63 18.22 -14.82
C GLU A 221 -14.90 19.67 -14.38
N GLY A 222 -13.86 20.33 -13.91
CA GLY A 222 -13.85 21.74 -13.51
C GLY A 222 -13.80 22.70 -14.70
N GLY A 223 -14.92 22.84 -15.40
CA GLY A 223 -15.21 24.01 -16.25
C GLY A 223 -14.86 23.91 -17.74
N ARG A 224 -15.81 24.41 -18.55
CA ARG A 224 -15.91 24.37 -20.03
C ARG A 224 -15.89 22.96 -20.65
N PRO A 225 -16.90 22.61 -21.48
CA PRO A 225 -16.93 21.31 -22.17
C PRO A 225 -15.75 21.22 -23.13
N GLY A 226 -14.85 20.26 -22.89
CA GLY A 226 -13.59 20.14 -23.63
C GLY A 226 -12.56 19.23 -22.98
N VAL A 227 -12.75 18.83 -21.72
CA VAL A 227 -12.01 17.70 -21.14
C VAL A 227 -12.47 16.42 -21.84
N GLY A 228 -11.52 15.66 -22.37
CA GLY A 228 -11.76 14.33 -22.88
C GLY A 228 -10.87 13.34 -22.15
N VAL A 229 -11.49 12.44 -21.36
CA VAL A 229 -10.91 11.12 -21.13
C VAL A 229 -11.23 10.30 -22.37
N GLN A 230 -10.22 10.02 -23.18
CA GLN A 230 -10.35 9.19 -24.37
C GLN A 230 -9.83 7.79 -24.04
N GLY A 231 -10.66 7.02 -23.33
CA GLY A 231 -10.42 5.64 -22.89
C GLY A 231 -11.64 5.10 -22.14
N SER A 232 -11.61 3.83 -21.77
CA SER A 232 -12.60 3.26 -20.87
C SER A 232 -12.33 3.73 -19.44
N SER A 233 -13.39 4.11 -18.72
CA SER A 233 -13.31 4.43 -17.30
C SER A 233 -13.89 3.29 -16.49
N GLY A 234 -13.06 2.61 -15.70
CA GLY A 234 -13.49 1.59 -14.74
C GLY A 234 -13.59 2.15 -13.33
N THR A 235 -14.65 1.79 -12.59
CA THR A 235 -14.64 1.91 -11.13
C THR A 235 -13.92 0.70 -10.56
N TYR A 236 -12.81 0.93 -9.85
CA TYR A 236 -12.07 -0.13 -9.17
C TYR A 236 -12.60 -0.29 -7.74
N GLY A 237 -12.88 -1.53 -7.33
CA GLY A 237 -13.36 -1.81 -5.96
C GLY A 237 -12.23 -1.59 -4.97
N GLY A 238 -12.27 -0.49 -4.22
CA GLY A 238 -11.40 -0.20 -3.07
C GLY A 238 -9.94 -0.63 -3.25
N ALA A 239 -9.14 0.14 -3.99
CA ALA A 239 -7.73 -0.17 -4.17
C ALA A 239 -6.97 -0.02 -2.83
N SER A 240 -6.60 -1.14 -2.23
CA SER A 240 -5.49 -1.18 -1.28
C SER A 240 -4.21 -0.78 -2.02
N ASP A 241 -3.33 -0.02 -1.37
CA ASP A 241 -2.00 0.28 -1.92
C ASP A 241 -1.30 -1.04 -2.34
N PRO A 242 -1.07 -1.28 -3.65
CA PRO A 242 -0.56 -2.55 -4.13
C PRO A 242 0.94 -2.73 -3.86
N PHE A 243 1.69 -1.64 -3.60
CA PHE A 243 3.15 -1.69 -3.56
C PHE A 243 3.72 -1.57 -2.14
N ASN A 244 2.96 -1.04 -1.17
CA ASN A 244 3.42 -0.73 0.19
C ASN A 244 4.89 -0.27 0.20
N LEU A 245 5.13 0.91 -0.38
CA LEU A 245 6.48 1.40 -0.66
C LEU A 245 7.34 1.52 0.62
N GLU A 246 6.75 1.72 1.79
CA GLU A 246 7.47 1.71 3.06
C GLU A 246 8.08 0.33 3.36
N ALA A 247 7.31 -0.75 3.19
CA ALA A 247 7.80 -2.11 3.35
C ALA A 247 8.94 -2.42 2.37
N ILE A 248 8.84 -1.94 1.12
CA ILE A 248 9.90 -2.08 0.12
C ILE A 248 11.18 -1.32 0.51
N ILE A 249 11.06 -0.08 0.97
CA ILE A 249 12.19 0.73 1.45
C ILE A 249 12.91 0.01 2.60
N ASP A 250 12.15 -0.54 3.54
CA ASP A 250 12.67 -1.26 4.69
C ASP A 250 13.31 -2.60 4.26
N HIS A 251 12.66 -3.36 3.38
CA HIS A 251 13.20 -4.62 2.85
C HIS A 251 14.52 -4.43 2.08
N MET A 252 14.61 -3.38 1.26
CA MET A 252 15.85 -3.02 0.56
C MET A 252 16.91 -2.42 1.49
N ASN A 253 16.57 -2.12 2.76
CA ASN A 253 17.40 -1.42 3.72
C ASN A 253 17.93 -0.08 3.16
N LEU A 254 17.09 0.66 2.43
CA LEU A 254 17.53 1.94 1.83
C LEU A 254 17.85 2.98 2.90
N LYS A 255 17.19 2.92 4.06
CA LYS A 255 17.47 3.77 5.24
C LYS A 255 18.82 3.47 5.90
N ASP A 256 19.46 2.34 5.59
CA ASP A 256 20.79 2.01 6.12
C ASP A 256 21.93 2.45 5.18
N LEU A 257 21.59 2.88 3.95
CA LEU A 257 22.58 3.40 3.01
C LEU A 257 23.27 4.64 3.59
N PRO A 258 24.59 4.80 3.35
CA PRO A 258 25.33 5.99 3.73
C PRO A 258 24.64 7.26 3.20
N LEU A 259 24.32 8.16 4.12
CA LEU A 259 23.67 9.42 3.83
C LEU A 259 24.65 10.33 3.07
N SER A 260 24.30 10.72 1.86
CA SER A 260 25.01 11.75 1.12
C SER A 260 24.20 13.05 1.10
N ASN A 261 24.89 14.19 1.09
CA ASN A 261 24.25 15.51 1.13
C ASN A 261 24.61 16.33 -0.11
N PRO A 262 24.07 15.98 -1.29
CA PRO A 262 24.39 16.67 -2.52
C PRO A 262 23.57 17.96 -2.68
N SER A 263 24.18 19.12 -2.45
CA SER A 263 23.76 20.36 -3.11
C SER A 263 24.49 20.42 -4.45
N ILE A 264 23.80 20.25 -5.58
CA ILE A 264 24.46 20.14 -6.90
C ILE A 264 23.79 20.99 -7.96
N ASP A 265 24.57 21.85 -8.61
CA ASP A 265 24.14 22.60 -9.80
C ASP A 265 23.91 21.69 -11.05
N SER A 266 24.44 20.46 -11.08
CA SER A 266 24.22 19.44 -12.15
C SER A 266 24.63 18.01 -11.71
N PHE A 267 23.79 17.00 -11.96
CA PHE A 267 23.93 15.59 -11.58
C PHE A 267 24.38 14.69 -12.76
N ASN A 268 25.37 13.82 -12.57
CA ASN A 268 25.88 12.91 -13.61
C ASN A 268 26.03 11.52 -12.97
N VAL A 269 25.60 10.43 -13.60
CA VAL A 269 25.71 9.05 -13.09
C VAL A 269 26.22 8.10 -14.17
N GLU A 270 27.49 7.71 -14.04
CA GLU A 270 28.09 6.47 -14.58
C GLU A 270 28.78 5.74 -13.41
N PRO A 271 28.71 4.40 -13.30
CA PRO A 271 29.46 3.63 -12.31
C PRO A 271 30.97 3.69 -12.62
N GLY A 272 31.62 4.79 -12.24
CA GLY A 272 33.06 5.00 -12.45
C GLY A 272 33.54 6.43 -12.72
N SER A 273 32.66 7.41 -13.03
CA SER A 273 33.08 8.83 -13.02
C SER A 273 31.90 9.80 -13.00
N LEU A 274 31.76 10.56 -11.91
CA LEU A 274 30.89 11.73 -11.88
C LEU A 274 31.73 12.97 -12.12
N LYS A 275 31.37 13.76 -13.14
CA LYS A 275 31.91 15.11 -13.34
C LYS A 275 30.75 16.03 -13.66
N ASN A 276 30.62 17.14 -12.94
CA ASN A 276 29.76 18.23 -13.38
C ASN A 276 30.32 18.88 -14.66
N GLU A 277 29.58 19.82 -15.25
CA GLU A 277 30.02 20.61 -16.42
C GLU A 277 31.35 21.38 -16.22
N ASN A 278 31.81 21.48 -14.97
CA ASN A 278 33.08 22.09 -14.56
C ASN A 278 34.17 21.07 -14.12
N GLY A 279 33.92 19.76 -14.23
CA GLY A 279 34.88 18.70 -13.88
C GLY A 279 35.04 18.38 -12.39
N VAL A 280 34.15 18.84 -11.51
CA VAL A 280 34.16 18.57 -10.06
C VAL A 280 33.39 17.27 -9.78
N GLU A 281 34.03 16.34 -9.07
CA GLU A 281 33.43 15.12 -8.52
C GLU A 281 32.46 15.48 -7.39
N VAL A 282 31.21 15.06 -7.49
CA VAL A 282 30.18 15.38 -6.50
C VAL A 282 29.82 14.18 -5.62
N VAL A 283 30.12 12.95 -6.08
CA VAL A 283 30.06 11.75 -5.26
C VAL A 283 31.34 10.97 -5.51
N GLY A 284 32.13 10.74 -4.47
CA GLY A 284 33.34 9.93 -4.57
C GLY A 284 33.00 8.55 -5.10
N SER A 285 33.82 8.05 -6.03
CA SER A 285 33.70 6.79 -6.79
C SER A 285 33.61 5.48 -5.97
N GLY A 286 33.20 5.53 -4.70
CA GLY A 286 33.32 4.42 -3.75
C GLY A 286 32.07 3.92 -3.04
N GLN A 287 30.86 4.48 -3.22
CA GLN A 287 29.71 4.12 -2.36
C GLN A 287 28.36 3.99 -3.06
N PHE A 288 28.31 3.37 -4.24
CA PHE A 288 27.02 2.84 -4.72
C PHE A 288 26.87 1.41 -4.19
N GLU A 289 25.84 1.16 -3.41
CA GLU A 289 25.42 -0.21 -3.12
C GLU A 289 24.53 -0.71 -4.25
N THR A 290 24.66 -1.99 -4.61
CA THR A 290 23.70 -2.60 -5.53
C THR A 290 22.48 -3.06 -4.74
N LYS A 291 21.28 -2.71 -5.22
CA LYS A 291 19.99 -3.17 -4.69
C LYS A 291 19.19 -3.79 -5.81
N THR A 292 18.49 -4.88 -5.54
CA THR A 292 17.54 -5.45 -6.49
C THR A 292 16.20 -4.75 -6.32
N PHE A 293 15.68 -4.18 -7.40
CA PHE A 293 14.40 -3.50 -7.43
C PHE A 293 13.72 -3.78 -8.77
N LEU A 294 12.42 -4.08 -8.77
CA LEU A 294 11.68 -4.48 -9.99
C LEU A 294 12.35 -5.63 -10.75
N GLY A 295 12.93 -6.60 -10.04
CA GLY A 295 13.64 -7.74 -10.66
C GLY A 295 15.02 -7.42 -11.25
N GLU A 296 15.49 -6.17 -11.17
CA GLU A 296 16.74 -5.72 -11.81
C GLU A 296 17.71 -5.15 -10.78
N GLU A 297 19.01 -5.20 -11.07
CA GLU A 297 20.03 -4.59 -10.22
C GLU A 297 20.13 -3.08 -10.47
N TYR A 298 20.03 -2.30 -9.39
CA TYR A 298 20.18 -0.84 -9.37
C TYR A 298 21.37 -0.42 -8.54
N HIS A 299 22.11 0.57 -9.02
CA HIS A 299 23.07 1.31 -8.20
C HIS A 299 22.31 2.32 -7.34
N ALA A 300 22.22 2.03 -6.05
CA ALA A 300 21.45 2.80 -5.08
C ALA A 300 22.29 3.84 -4.34
N VAL A 301 21.72 5.02 -4.13
CA VAL A 301 22.28 6.10 -3.30
C VAL A 301 21.19 6.67 -2.43
N ARG A 302 21.50 6.93 -1.15
CA ARG A 302 20.65 7.72 -0.27
C ARG A 302 21.11 9.18 -0.18
N LEU A 303 20.17 10.08 -0.35
CA LEU A 303 20.31 11.53 -0.26
C LEU A 303 19.42 12.04 0.88
N ASN A 304 19.77 13.14 1.54
CA ASN A 304 18.80 13.85 2.41
C ASN A 304 17.86 14.74 1.62
N GLU A 305 18.38 15.35 0.57
CA GLU A 305 17.71 16.34 -0.24
C GLU A 305 18.29 16.23 -1.64
N LEU A 306 17.46 16.48 -2.64
CA LEU A 306 17.90 16.60 -4.03
C LEU A 306 17.40 17.93 -4.58
N ASP A 307 18.30 18.90 -4.63
CA ASP A 307 18.12 20.18 -5.34
C ASP A 307 19.06 20.19 -6.54
N VAL A 308 18.48 20.02 -7.73
CA VAL A 308 19.24 20.02 -8.99
C VAL A 308 18.56 20.84 -10.07
N GLY A 309 19.38 21.46 -10.91
CA GLY A 309 18.96 22.10 -12.15
C GLY A 309 19.76 21.58 -13.35
N GLY A 310 19.42 22.04 -14.56
CA GLY A 310 20.20 21.79 -15.77
C GLY A 310 19.99 20.41 -16.36
N THR A 311 20.97 19.94 -17.13
CA THR A 311 20.93 18.60 -17.74
C THR A 311 21.71 17.62 -16.89
N ASN A 312 21.01 16.60 -16.43
CA ASN A 312 21.53 15.54 -15.61
C ASN A 312 21.63 14.27 -16.43
N THR A 313 22.76 13.56 -16.41
CA THR A 313 22.89 12.32 -17.20
C THR A 313 22.96 11.11 -16.28
N ALA A 314 22.31 10.01 -16.64
CA ALA A 314 22.42 8.73 -15.95
C ALA A 314 22.63 7.59 -16.95
N THR A 315 23.46 6.62 -16.58
CA THR A 315 23.70 5.40 -17.36
C THR A 315 23.61 4.19 -16.45
N GLY A 316 23.08 3.10 -16.96
CA GLY A 316 22.70 1.94 -16.18
C GLY A 316 21.44 2.20 -15.36
N ASN A 317 21.13 1.27 -14.46
CA ASN A 317 19.99 1.35 -13.58
C ASN A 317 20.40 2.06 -12.28
N VAL A 318 19.79 3.19 -12.00
CA VAL A 318 20.13 4.07 -10.88
C VAL A 318 18.92 4.27 -10.00
N LEU A 319 19.08 4.02 -8.70
CA LEU A 319 18.06 4.25 -7.68
C LEU A 319 18.54 5.36 -6.75
N LEU A 320 17.81 6.48 -6.70
CA LEU A 320 18.06 7.55 -5.75
C LEU A 320 16.96 7.53 -4.70
N PHE A 321 17.34 7.22 -3.46
CA PHE A 321 16.47 7.35 -2.30
C PHE A 321 16.71 8.71 -1.65
N VAL A 322 15.79 9.65 -1.85
CA VAL A 322 15.80 10.97 -1.23
C VAL A 322 15.01 10.90 0.07
N ASP A 323 15.72 10.76 1.18
CA ASP A 323 15.15 10.73 2.52
C ASP A 323 14.92 12.16 3.06
N GLY A 324 14.08 12.89 2.32
CA GLY A 324 13.71 14.28 2.57
C GLY A 324 13.16 14.91 1.29
N ASP A 325 13.36 16.22 1.13
CA ASP A 325 12.68 16.99 0.08
C ASP A 325 13.38 16.84 -1.29
N LEU A 326 12.56 16.80 -2.35
CA LEU A 326 12.98 16.84 -3.75
C LEU A 326 12.53 18.19 -4.34
N ASP A 327 13.48 19.06 -4.66
CA ASP A 327 13.20 20.32 -5.35
C ASP A 327 13.92 20.38 -6.71
N LEU A 328 13.14 20.30 -7.78
CA LEU A 328 13.61 20.46 -9.16
C LEU A 328 13.13 21.81 -9.71
N SER A 329 13.13 22.86 -8.90
CA SER A 329 12.57 24.19 -9.21
C SER A 329 13.16 24.84 -10.47
N ASN A 330 14.39 24.49 -10.85
CA ASN A 330 15.05 24.93 -12.06
C ASN A 330 14.66 24.09 -13.29
N ARG A 331 14.89 24.63 -14.49
CA ARG A 331 14.74 23.86 -15.73
C ARG A 331 15.67 22.65 -15.66
N THR A 332 15.08 21.46 -15.62
CA THR A 332 15.78 20.21 -15.35
C THR A 332 15.47 19.18 -16.41
N THR A 333 16.51 18.56 -16.96
CA THR A 333 16.37 17.45 -17.92
C THR A 333 17.16 16.26 -17.41
N PHE A 334 16.52 15.12 -17.17
CA PHE A 334 17.23 13.87 -16.97
C PHE A 334 17.45 13.18 -18.31
N ARG A 335 18.70 12.95 -18.68
CA ARG A 335 19.13 12.23 -19.87
C ARG A 335 19.67 10.87 -19.47
N MET A 336 18.99 9.82 -19.87
CA MET A 336 19.36 8.44 -19.66
C MET A 336 19.86 7.84 -20.97
N ALA A 337 20.68 6.79 -20.92
CA ALA A 337 20.91 5.99 -22.12
C ALA A 337 19.67 5.13 -22.42
N ASN A 338 19.55 4.63 -23.66
CA ASN A 338 18.34 3.92 -24.12
C ASN A 338 18.07 2.58 -23.42
N ASP A 339 19.03 2.08 -22.65
CA ASP A 339 19.04 0.84 -21.87
C ASP A 339 19.16 1.12 -20.37
N SER A 340 18.98 2.37 -19.95
CA SER A 340 19.14 2.81 -18.56
C SER A 340 17.79 3.13 -17.94
N SER A 341 17.73 3.11 -16.62
CA SER A 341 16.53 3.46 -15.84
C SER A 341 16.93 4.33 -14.65
N LEU A 342 16.16 5.39 -14.39
CA LEU A 342 16.28 6.21 -13.19
C LEU A 342 15.04 6.05 -12.32
N VAL A 343 15.21 5.50 -11.13
CA VAL A 343 14.18 5.41 -10.09
C VAL A 343 14.48 6.44 -9.01
N LEU A 344 13.54 7.33 -8.73
CA LEU A 344 13.57 8.26 -7.60
C LEU A 344 12.56 7.81 -6.56
N ILE A 345 13.01 7.49 -5.35
CA ILE A 345 12.16 7.20 -4.20
C ILE A 345 12.30 8.37 -3.23
N VAL A 346 11.21 9.08 -2.92
CA VAL A 346 11.25 10.30 -2.10
C VAL A 346 10.34 10.18 -0.88
N SER A 347 10.85 10.47 0.31
CA SER A 347 10.07 10.43 1.56
C SER A 347 9.49 11.79 1.97
N GLY A 348 10.06 12.91 1.49
CA GLY A 348 9.63 14.27 1.82
C GLY A 348 8.78 14.95 0.75
N ALA A 349 8.77 16.28 0.77
CA ALA A 349 7.99 17.09 -0.17
C ALA A 349 8.58 17.03 -1.58
N ILE A 350 7.72 17.03 -2.60
CA ILE A 350 8.14 16.96 -4.00
C ILE A 350 7.66 18.20 -4.76
N ASN A 351 8.61 18.95 -5.29
CA ASN A 351 8.37 20.13 -6.09
C ASN A 351 9.15 20.06 -7.40
N PHE A 352 8.45 19.84 -8.51
CA PHE A 352 9.04 19.97 -9.84
C PHE A 352 8.81 21.39 -10.33
N GLY A 353 9.90 22.06 -10.67
CA GLY A 353 9.89 23.38 -11.24
C GLY A 353 9.26 23.44 -12.63
N ASN A 354 9.48 24.57 -13.29
CA ASN A 354 9.05 24.71 -14.67
C ASN A 354 10.08 24.08 -15.62
N PHE A 355 9.57 23.45 -16.66
CA PHE A 355 10.34 22.86 -17.76
C PHE A 355 11.15 21.63 -17.35
N PHE A 356 10.50 20.68 -16.69
CA PHE A 356 11.06 19.35 -16.47
C PHE A 356 10.88 18.47 -17.71
N SER A 357 11.90 17.71 -18.09
CA SER A 357 11.81 16.75 -19.19
C SER A 357 12.68 15.52 -18.95
N THR A 358 12.37 14.42 -19.64
CA THR A 358 13.20 13.22 -19.68
C THR A 358 13.66 12.93 -21.11
N GLU A 359 14.88 12.42 -21.24
CA GLU A 359 15.47 11.92 -22.48
C GLU A 359 16.05 10.51 -22.19
N PRO A 360 15.90 9.50 -23.07
CA PRO A 360 15.10 9.52 -24.28
C PRO A 360 13.61 9.71 -24.00
N GLN A 361 12.89 10.24 -24.99
CA GLN A 361 11.45 10.48 -24.94
C GLN A 361 10.67 9.18 -25.17
N VAL A 362 10.97 8.15 -24.36
CA VAL A 362 10.28 6.86 -24.34
C VAL A 362 9.93 6.53 -22.89
N PRO A 363 8.72 6.01 -22.61
CA PRO A 363 8.32 5.70 -21.23
C PRO A 363 9.09 4.51 -20.68
N VAL A 364 9.52 3.60 -21.55
CA VAL A 364 10.20 2.35 -21.22
C VAL A 364 11.41 2.19 -22.10
N ASN A 365 12.49 1.73 -21.49
CA ASN A 365 13.77 1.53 -22.15
C ASN A 365 13.77 0.21 -22.95
N ASN A 366 14.90 -0.12 -23.59
CA ASN A 366 14.98 -1.33 -24.41
C ASN A 366 14.92 -2.65 -23.62
N THR A 367 14.97 -2.62 -22.29
CA THR A 367 14.92 -3.80 -21.40
C THR A 367 13.56 -3.98 -20.74
N GLY A 368 12.56 -3.14 -21.09
CA GLY A 368 11.23 -3.22 -20.46
C GLY A 368 11.13 -2.49 -19.12
N LEU A 369 12.17 -1.76 -18.68
CA LEU A 369 12.13 -0.93 -17.48
C LEU A 369 11.61 0.47 -17.76
N PRO A 370 10.89 1.11 -16.82
CA PRO A 370 10.56 2.53 -16.95
C PRO A 370 11.85 3.33 -17.14
N THR A 371 11.88 4.20 -18.15
CA THR A 371 13.06 5.06 -18.37
C THR A 371 13.23 5.96 -17.15
N PHE A 372 12.14 6.49 -16.62
CA PHE A 372 12.10 7.24 -15.37
C PHE A 372 10.94 6.77 -14.50
N ALA A 373 11.17 6.59 -13.21
CA ALA A 373 10.11 6.35 -12.23
C ALA A 373 10.27 7.28 -11.03
N LEU A 374 9.19 7.94 -10.63
CA LEU A 374 9.08 8.67 -9.37
C LEU A 374 8.15 7.91 -8.44
N MET A 375 8.64 7.55 -7.27
CA MET A 375 7.91 6.84 -6.23
C MET A 375 7.98 7.64 -4.94
N THR A 376 6.88 7.75 -4.21
CA THR A 376 6.90 8.50 -2.96
C THR A 376 6.06 7.89 -1.87
N THR A 377 6.57 7.96 -0.64
CA THR A 377 5.85 7.62 0.59
C THR A 377 5.21 8.85 1.24
N THR A 378 5.44 10.05 0.68
CA THR A 378 4.87 11.27 1.24
C THR A 378 3.34 11.25 1.12
N SER A 379 2.69 11.92 2.06
CA SER A 379 1.27 12.27 1.98
C SER A 379 1.06 13.72 1.54
N ASP A 380 2.15 14.48 1.42
CA ASP A 380 2.11 15.84 0.90
C ASP A 380 1.88 15.84 -0.62
N LYS A 381 1.29 16.92 -1.12
CA LYS A 381 1.01 17.07 -2.54
C LYS A 381 2.28 17.05 -3.39
N VAL A 382 2.33 16.16 -4.38
CA VAL A 382 3.35 16.10 -5.44
C VAL A 382 3.06 17.18 -6.47
N SER A 383 3.81 18.28 -6.44
CA SER A 383 3.58 19.42 -7.33
C SER A 383 4.42 19.29 -8.58
N LEU A 384 3.77 19.01 -9.72
CA LEU A 384 4.39 19.01 -11.04
C LEU A 384 4.13 20.35 -11.73
N GLY A 385 5.20 21.15 -11.88
CA GLY A 385 5.20 22.38 -12.65
C GLY A 385 4.97 22.13 -14.13
N ARG A 386 5.64 22.92 -15.00
CA ARG A 386 5.52 22.70 -16.45
C ARG A 386 6.36 21.51 -16.92
N LEU A 387 5.72 20.50 -17.49
CA LEU A 387 6.41 19.35 -18.09
C LEU A 387 6.62 19.58 -19.59
N ASP A 388 7.88 19.63 -20.05
CA ASP A 388 8.28 19.83 -21.45
C ASP A 388 8.42 18.49 -22.21
N ASP A 389 7.55 17.53 -21.89
CA ASP A 389 7.59 16.10 -22.23
C ASP A 389 8.36 15.26 -21.19
N MET A 390 7.60 14.78 -20.21
CA MET A 390 8.05 13.80 -19.21
C MET A 390 7.54 12.41 -19.60
N TYR A 391 8.45 11.44 -19.67
CA TYR A 391 8.16 10.05 -19.96
C TYR A 391 8.54 9.18 -18.77
N GLY A 392 7.62 8.33 -18.30
CA GLY A 392 7.91 7.42 -17.20
C GLY A 392 6.70 7.06 -16.36
N MET A 393 6.95 6.73 -15.10
CA MET A 393 5.95 6.32 -14.13
C MET A 393 5.96 7.24 -12.90
N ILE A 394 4.78 7.51 -12.34
CA ILE A 394 4.64 8.19 -11.05
C ILE A 394 3.78 7.30 -10.15
N TYR A 395 4.28 7.00 -8.97
CA TYR A 395 3.57 6.25 -7.95
C TYR A 395 3.59 7.05 -6.64
N ALA A 396 2.41 7.48 -6.22
CA ALA A 396 2.17 8.40 -5.10
C ALA A 396 0.88 8.00 -4.37
N ALA A 397 0.79 6.74 -3.94
CA ALA A 397 -0.41 6.10 -3.40
C ALA A 397 -1.11 6.90 -2.28
N ASN A 398 -0.36 7.68 -1.51
CA ASN A 398 -0.86 8.43 -0.36
C ASN A 398 -0.93 9.96 -0.59
N ALA A 399 -0.71 10.43 -1.82
CA ALA A 399 -0.58 11.86 -2.13
C ALA A 399 -1.38 12.30 -3.36
N GLU A 400 -1.77 13.58 -3.38
CA GLU A 400 -2.28 14.27 -4.57
C GLU A 400 -1.13 14.53 -5.55
N VAL A 401 -1.30 14.14 -6.82
CA VAL A 401 -0.43 14.54 -7.93
C VAL A 401 -1.07 15.73 -8.66
N ASP A 402 -0.47 16.91 -8.54
CA ASP A 402 -0.97 18.17 -9.12
C ASP A 402 -0.12 18.60 -10.32
N ILE A 403 -0.65 18.44 -11.53
CA ILE A 403 -0.03 18.90 -12.79
C ILE A 403 -0.57 20.30 -13.12
N GLY A 404 0.11 21.30 -12.56
CA GLY A 404 -0.44 22.64 -12.40
C GLY A 404 -0.22 23.60 -13.58
N ALA A 405 0.75 23.36 -14.47
CA ALA A 405 1.20 24.36 -15.43
C ALA A 405 0.76 24.08 -16.88
N ALA A 406 0.36 25.15 -17.58
CA ALA A 406 -0.16 25.11 -18.96
C ALA A 406 0.83 24.48 -19.94
N GLY A 407 0.31 23.61 -20.81
CA GLY A 407 1.09 22.91 -21.84
C GLY A 407 1.95 21.75 -21.31
N SER A 408 1.68 21.27 -20.09
CA SER A 408 2.40 20.11 -19.55
C SER A 408 2.07 18.84 -20.31
N ARG A 409 3.09 18.04 -20.61
CA ARG A 409 2.94 16.77 -21.30
C ARG A 409 3.61 15.67 -20.50
N PHE A 410 2.80 14.69 -20.13
CA PHE A 410 3.25 13.47 -19.47
C PHE A 410 2.84 12.27 -20.32
N THR A 411 3.76 11.33 -20.53
CA THR A 411 3.51 10.08 -21.25
C THR A 411 3.95 8.89 -20.40
N GLY A 412 3.03 7.99 -20.09
CA GLY A 412 3.29 6.83 -19.24
C GLY A 412 2.14 6.57 -18.27
N GLN A 413 2.45 6.25 -17.01
CA GLN A 413 1.47 5.84 -15.99
C GLN A 413 1.56 6.69 -14.72
N ILE A 414 0.41 7.02 -14.13
CA ILE A 414 0.32 7.70 -12.83
C ILE A 414 -0.60 6.89 -11.91
N PHE A 415 -0.11 6.54 -10.73
CA PHE A 415 -0.88 6.00 -9.61
C PHE A 415 -0.81 6.98 -8.44
N ALA A 416 -1.95 7.46 -7.97
CA ALA A 416 -2.00 8.44 -6.88
C ALA A 416 -3.24 8.30 -6.00
N ASP A 417 -3.25 8.97 -4.85
CA ASP A 417 -4.50 9.14 -4.09
C ASP A 417 -5.46 10.02 -4.88
N GLU A 418 -5.02 11.21 -5.28
CA GLU A 418 -5.78 12.12 -6.14
C GLU A 418 -4.94 12.57 -7.33
N ILE A 419 -5.53 12.73 -8.52
CA ILE A 419 -4.85 13.33 -9.67
C ILE A 419 -5.57 14.62 -10.04
N THR A 420 -4.86 15.74 -9.94
CA THR A 420 -5.37 17.04 -10.31
C THR A 420 -4.63 17.65 -11.49
N LEU A 421 -5.35 17.97 -12.57
CA LEU A 421 -4.84 18.61 -13.78
C LEU A 421 -5.38 20.04 -13.89
N ARG A 422 -4.56 21.06 -13.58
CA ARG A 422 -5.02 22.47 -13.45
C ARG A 422 -4.83 23.35 -14.69
N ALA A 423 -4.41 22.77 -15.80
CA ALA A 423 -3.74 23.53 -16.83
C ALA A 423 -4.33 23.40 -18.25
N ASN A 424 -4.44 24.55 -18.92
CA ASN A 424 -4.86 24.59 -20.32
C ASN A 424 -3.86 23.83 -21.20
N ASN A 425 -4.38 22.87 -21.97
CA ASN A 425 -3.63 22.02 -22.88
C ASN A 425 -2.61 21.10 -22.17
N SER A 426 -2.83 20.76 -20.91
CA SER A 426 -2.11 19.64 -20.30
C SER A 426 -2.60 18.32 -20.89
N VAL A 427 -1.66 17.42 -21.16
CA VAL A 427 -1.93 16.12 -21.77
C VAL A 427 -1.24 15.04 -20.96
N ILE A 428 -2.03 14.09 -20.48
CA ILE A 428 -1.56 12.77 -20.06
C ILE A 428 -1.84 11.84 -21.22
N THR A 429 -0.80 11.20 -21.75
CA THR A 429 -0.94 10.14 -22.75
C THR A 429 -0.52 8.84 -22.12
N PHE A 430 -1.44 7.90 -22.03
CA PHE A 430 -1.07 6.52 -21.82
C PHE A 430 -0.22 6.07 -22.98
N GLN A 431 0.89 5.47 -22.62
CA GLN A 431 1.57 4.59 -23.51
C GLN A 431 1.76 3.33 -22.71
N GLN A 432 1.22 2.23 -23.24
CA GLN A 432 1.39 0.89 -22.69
C GLN A 432 2.88 0.67 -22.52
N ALA A 433 3.33 0.86 -21.30
CA ALA A 433 4.72 0.86 -20.95
C ALA A 433 5.23 -0.58 -20.97
N PHE A 434 4.34 -1.54 -20.70
CA PHE A 434 4.72 -2.91 -20.38
C PHE A 434 3.89 -3.94 -21.14
N ASP A 435 3.69 -3.71 -22.44
CA ASP A 435 3.07 -4.69 -23.33
C ASP A 435 3.93 -5.95 -23.39
N ALA A 436 3.58 -6.96 -22.58
CA ALA A 436 4.26 -8.25 -22.51
C ALA A 436 4.36 -8.92 -23.89
N GLU A 437 3.42 -8.63 -24.80
CA GLU A 437 3.37 -9.16 -26.17
C GLU A 437 4.47 -8.57 -27.08
N LYS A 438 5.00 -7.38 -26.78
CA LYS A 438 6.12 -6.77 -27.52
C LYS A 438 7.49 -7.23 -27.05
N LEU A 439 7.61 -7.67 -25.80
CA LEU A 439 8.85 -8.23 -25.22
C LEU A 439 9.09 -9.67 -25.71
N SER A 440 8.03 -10.48 -25.90
CA SER A 440 8.13 -11.87 -26.37
C SER A 440 8.57 -12.04 -27.83
N ASN A 441 8.45 -11.00 -28.66
CA ASN A 441 8.79 -11.06 -30.09
C ASN A 441 10.31 -10.94 -30.40
N LEU A 442 11.18 -10.83 -29.39
CA LEU A 442 12.63 -10.70 -29.56
C LEU A 442 13.41 -12.03 -29.43
N SER A 443 12.76 -13.15 -29.09
CA SER A 443 13.44 -14.45 -28.89
C SER A 443 12.69 -15.62 -29.52
N ALA A 444 12.90 -15.88 -30.82
CA ALA A 444 12.38 -17.07 -31.48
C ALA A 444 13.47 -18.15 -31.64
N GLY A 445 13.25 -19.32 -31.04
CA GLY A 445 14.12 -20.50 -31.13
C GLY A 445 13.48 -21.78 -30.57
N ASP A 446 12.42 -22.24 -31.24
CA ASP A 446 11.79 -23.58 -31.30
C ASP A 446 12.14 -24.63 -30.20
N SER A 447 11.18 -24.93 -29.30
CA SER A 447 10.71 -26.31 -29.00
C SER A 447 9.62 -26.35 -27.91
N SER A 448 8.71 -27.31 -28.05
CA SER A 448 7.44 -27.59 -27.35
C SER A 448 7.44 -27.54 -25.81
N GLY A 449 6.43 -26.87 -25.20
CA GLY A 449 6.23 -26.79 -23.74
C GLY A 449 4.83 -27.23 -23.24
N ASP A 450 4.77 -27.42 -21.91
CA ASP A 450 3.66 -27.90 -21.04
C ASP A 450 3.19 -26.74 -20.12
N PHE A 451 1.92 -26.75 -19.68
CA PHE A 451 1.21 -25.65 -18.97
C PHE A 451 1.50 -25.54 -17.45
N VAL A 452 1.34 -24.34 -16.85
CA VAL A 452 1.50 -24.03 -15.40
C VAL A 452 0.21 -23.43 -14.79
N PHE A 453 -0.07 -23.66 -13.49
CA PHE A 453 -1.27 -23.22 -12.75
C PHE A 453 -0.91 -22.43 -11.46
N GLY A 454 -1.68 -21.40 -11.08
CA GLY A 454 -1.49 -20.63 -9.83
C GLY A 454 -2.77 -19.88 -9.39
N PRO A 455 -2.87 -19.33 -8.18
CA PRO A 455 -4.02 -18.52 -7.77
C PRO A 455 -4.11 -17.20 -8.54
N SER A 456 -5.32 -16.73 -8.87
CA SER A 456 -5.51 -15.47 -9.57
C SER A 456 -5.37 -14.30 -8.59
N GLN A 457 -4.59 -13.28 -8.96
CA GLN A 457 -4.41 -12.08 -8.14
C GLN A 457 -5.69 -11.20 -8.07
N ASP A 458 -6.70 -11.49 -8.90
CA ASP A 458 -8.05 -10.91 -8.82
C ASP A 458 -8.92 -11.71 -7.83
N THR A 459 -8.49 -11.75 -6.57
CA THR A 459 -9.31 -12.28 -5.47
C THR A 459 -10.40 -11.27 -5.13
N ASN A 460 -11.66 -11.60 -5.43
CA ASN A 460 -12.81 -10.84 -4.95
C ASN A 460 -12.90 -10.98 -3.42
N ILE A 461 -12.59 -9.89 -2.70
CA ILE A 461 -12.71 -9.84 -1.24
C ILE A 461 -14.16 -9.49 -0.89
N ASP A 462 -14.98 -10.53 -0.69
CA ASP A 462 -16.28 -10.38 -0.07
C ASP A 462 -16.12 -10.49 1.47
N PHE A 463 -16.31 -9.38 2.18
CA PHE A 463 -16.26 -9.37 3.64
C PHE A 463 -17.54 -9.96 4.24
N GLU A 464 -17.46 -11.22 4.68
CA GLU A 464 -18.47 -11.79 5.58
C GLU A 464 -18.04 -11.59 7.04
N PHE A 465 -18.78 -10.75 7.78
CA PHE A 465 -18.61 -10.60 9.23
C PHE A 465 -19.48 -11.63 9.95
N PHE A 466 -18.86 -12.45 10.81
CA PHE A 466 -19.54 -13.53 11.53
C PHE A 466 -19.28 -13.56 13.03
#